data_AF-A0A9W6DAM4-F1
#
_entry.id   AF-A0A9W6DAM4-F1
#
_cell.length_a   1.000
_cell.length_b   1.000
_cell.length_c   1.000
_cell.angle_alpha   90.00
_cell.angle_beta   90.00
_cell.angle_gamma   90.00
#
_symmetry.space_group_name_H-M   'P 1'
#
loop_
_entity.id
_entity.type
_entity.pdbx_description
1 polymer ?
#
loop_
_entity_poly.entity_id
_entity_poly.type
_entity_poly.pdbx_seq_one_letter_code
_entity_poly.pdbx_strand_id
1 'polypeptide(L)'
;MNKRIGMYSAIVTLIGVVGFAVSMLLGSDAGGYLFSLFISWGFVPMICSFSAITTKENKASAYTAIAFSSVYAVLVGLVYFAQLTTIRLTKLNEQALAILNYKNLGSLFFNYDLFGYAFMALSTFFIAFSIEAKNKKDKCLKILLLVHGVFAVSCVVMPILGVFNGGTESGNTSGVIALEFWCAYFIPICILSYQYFKKKEKR
;
A
#
# COMPACT_ATOMS: atom_id res chain seq x y z
N MET A 1 -23.20 6.27 -6.95
CA MET A 1 -22.03 5.82 -7.73
C MET A 1 -20.73 5.81 -6.91
N ASN A 2 -20.22 6.95 -6.43
CA ASN A 2 -18.95 7.05 -5.69
C ASN A 2 -18.83 6.08 -4.50
N LYS A 3 -19.91 5.91 -3.74
CA LYS A 3 -19.97 5.00 -2.58
C LYS A 3 -19.79 3.52 -3.00
N ARG A 4 -20.37 3.11 -4.12
CA ARG A 4 -20.21 1.75 -4.68
C ARG A 4 -18.80 1.51 -5.20
N ILE A 5 -18.22 2.51 -5.89
CA ILE A 5 -16.81 2.46 -6.30
C ILE A 5 -15.92 2.28 -5.06
N GLY A 6 -16.18 3.03 -3.98
CA GLY A 6 -15.50 2.86 -2.69
C GLY A 6 -15.62 1.46 -2.10
N MET A 7 -16.80 0.83 -2.19
CA MET A 7 -16.99 -0.56 -1.73
C MET A 7 -16.20 -1.56 -2.57
N TYR A 8 -16.28 -1.48 -3.90
CA TYR A 8 -15.56 -2.42 -4.77
C TYR A 8 -14.05 -2.24 -4.67
N SER A 9 -13.57 -1.01 -4.61
CA SER A 9 -12.15 -0.70 -4.45
C SER A 9 -11.59 -1.18 -3.11
N ALA A 10 -12.36 -1.06 -2.01
CA ALA A 10 -11.98 -1.66 -0.73
C ALA A 10 -11.91 -3.20 -0.79
N ILE A 11 -12.80 -3.85 -1.55
CA ILE A 11 -12.75 -5.31 -1.78
C ILE A 11 -11.52 -5.69 -2.62
N VAL A 12 -11.26 -4.98 -3.72
CA VAL A 12 -10.08 -5.23 -4.57
C VAL A 12 -8.80 -5.06 -3.76
N THR A 13 -8.71 -4.01 -2.94
CA THR A 13 -7.57 -3.80 -2.04
C THR A 13 -7.44 -4.94 -1.03
N LEU A 14 -8.55 -5.40 -0.44
CA LEU A 14 -8.55 -6.53 0.50
C LEU A 14 -8.06 -7.83 -0.16
N ILE A 15 -8.54 -8.13 -1.37
CA ILE A 15 -8.09 -9.30 -2.14
C ILE A 15 -6.60 -9.18 -2.46
N GLY A 16 -6.14 -7.98 -2.82
CA GLY A 16 -4.72 -7.69 -3.00
C GLY A 16 -3.90 -7.98 -1.74
N VAL A 17 -4.30 -7.45 -0.59
CA VAL A 17 -3.57 -7.64 0.67
C VAL A 17 -3.54 -9.11 1.11
N VAL A 18 -4.69 -9.80 1.05
CA VAL A 18 -4.76 -11.21 1.42
C VAL A 18 -3.98 -12.08 0.43
N GLY A 19 -4.11 -11.82 -0.86
CA GLY A 19 -3.37 -12.54 -1.90
C GLY A 19 -1.86 -12.33 -1.80
N PHE A 20 -1.42 -11.12 -1.46
CA PHE A 20 -0.02 -10.81 -1.22
C PHE A 20 0.53 -11.59 -0.02
N ALA A 21 -0.16 -11.55 1.13
CA ALA A 21 0.21 -12.31 2.33
C ALA A 21 0.30 -13.83 2.05
N VAL A 22 -0.75 -14.40 1.44
CA VAL A 22 -0.75 -15.83 1.07
C VAL A 22 0.40 -16.16 0.11
N SER A 23 0.70 -15.28 -0.85
CA SER A 23 1.80 -15.51 -1.79
C SER A 23 3.16 -15.54 -1.09
N MET A 24 3.39 -14.67 -0.12
CA MET A 24 4.62 -14.67 0.68
C MET A 24 4.76 -15.94 1.52
N LEU A 25 3.68 -16.38 2.19
CA LEU A 25 3.69 -17.63 2.97
C LEU A 25 3.94 -18.87 2.13
N LEU A 26 3.50 -18.85 0.86
CA LEU A 26 3.73 -19.93 -0.11
C LEU A 26 5.05 -19.79 -0.88
N GLY A 27 5.83 -18.72 -0.65
CA GLY A 27 7.08 -18.45 -1.37
C GLY A 27 6.91 -18.09 -2.86
N SER A 28 5.73 -17.61 -3.26
CA SER A 28 5.42 -17.24 -4.64
C SER A 28 5.72 -15.77 -4.92
N ASP A 29 6.94 -15.48 -5.39
CA ASP A 29 7.36 -14.11 -5.75
C ASP A 29 6.42 -13.46 -6.78
N ALA A 30 6.12 -14.17 -7.87
CA ALA A 30 5.23 -13.67 -8.92
C ALA A 30 3.80 -13.43 -8.41
N GLY A 31 3.32 -14.26 -7.49
CA GLY A 31 2.05 -14.05 -6.80
C GLY A 31 2.08 -12.76 -5.98
N GLY A 32 3.12 -12.57 -5.18
CA GLY A 32 3.32 -11.36 -4.38
C GLY A 32 3.30 -10.12 -5.25
N TYR A 33 4.09 -10.08 -6.32
CA TYR A 33 4.16 -8.93 -7.22
C TYR A 33 2.82 -8.62 -7.90
N LEU A 34 2.08 -9.65 -8.33
CA LEU A 34 0.77 -9.48 -8.95
C LEU A 34 -0.22 -8.87 -7.94
N PHE A 35 -0.30 -9.44 -6.74
CA PHE A 35 -1.23 -8.96 -5.73
C PHE A 35 -0.87 -7.56 -5.20
N SER A 36 0.42 -7.18 -5.18
CA SER A 36 0.83 -5.80 -4.91
C SER A 36 0.26 -4.80 -5.92
N LEU A 37 0.18 -5.18 -7.20
CA LEU A 37 -0.50 -4.34 -8.22
C LEU A 37 -2.00 -4.21 -7.93
N PHE A 38 -2.66 -5.29 -7.51
CA PHE A 38 -4.07 -5.24 -7.10
C PHE A 38 -4.30 -4.36 -5.86
N ILE A 39 -3.38 -4.35 -4.90
CA ILE A 39 -3.42 -3.40 -3.77
C ILE A 39 -3.41 -1.97 -4.31
N SER A 40 -2.46 -1.64 -5.20
CA SER A 40 -2.36 -0.31 -5.81
C SER A 40 -3.62 0.10 -6.57
N TRP A 41 -4.11 -0.76 -7.46
CA TRP A 41 -5.31 -0.51 -8.27
C TRP A 41 -6.60 -0.44 -7.46
N GLY A 42 -6.67 -1.14 -6.32
CA GLY A 42 -7.77 -1.00 -5.37
C GLY A 42 -7.64 0.26 -4.51
N PHE A 43 -6.43 0.60 -4.08
CA PHE A 43 -6.19 1.66 -3.12
C PHE A 43 -6.51 3.05 -3.69
N VAL A 44 -6.05 3.37 -4.91
CA VAL A 44 -6.26 4.71 -5.50
C VAL A 44 -7.75 5.06 -5.65
N PRO A 45 -8.61 4.21 -6.26
CA PRO A 45 -10.04 4.50 -6.34
C PRO A 45 -10.73 4.53 -4.97
N MET A 46 -10.21 3.79 -3.98
CA MET A 46 -10.70 3.85 -2.61
C MET A 46 -10.46 5.24 -1.99
N ILE A 47 -9.25 5.78 -2.13
CA ILE A 47 -8.90 7.14 -1.67
C ILE A 47 -9.72 8.20 -2.41
N CYS A 48 -9.87 8.09 -3.73
CA CYS A 48 -10.73 8.97 -4.52
C CYS A 48 -12.18 8.92 -4.04
N SER A 49 -12.68 7.74 -3.68
CA SER A 49 -14.05 7.55 -3.19
C SER A 49 -14.27 8.20 -1.82
N PHE A 50 -13.28 8.13 -0.91
CA PHE A 50 -13.32 8.87 0.35
C PHE A 50 -13.36 10.39 0.11
N SER A 51 -12.49 10.90 -0.77
CA SER A 51 -12.45 12.32 -1.14
C SER A 51 -13.76 12.80 -1.78
N ALA A 52 -14.40 11.96 -2.58
CA ALA A 52 -15.67 12.27 -3.24
C ALA A 52 -16.84 12.44 -2.26
N ILE A 53 -16.78 11.80 -1.08
CA ILE A 53 -17.85 11.86 -0.05
C ILE A 53 -17.47 12.71 1.16
N THR A 54 -16.35 13.43 1.11
CA THR A 54 -15.89 14.31 2.19
C THR A 54 -16.61 15.66 2.21
N THR A 55 -16.58 16.33 3.37
CA THR A 55 -17.11 17.68 3.55
C THR A 55 -16.24 18.73 2.86
N LYS A 56 -16.80 19.92 2.59
CA LYS A 56 -16.07 21.01 1.91
C LYS A 56 -14.81 21.44 2.67
N GLU A 57 -14.86 21.46 4.01
CA GLU A 57 -13.76 21.89 4.88
C GLU A 57 -12.52 20.99 4.80
N ASN A 58 -12.68 19.70 4.48
CA ASN A 58 -11.59 18.73 4.45
C ASN A 58 -11.03 18.47 3.03
N LYS A 59 -11.42 19.27 2.03
CA LYS A 59 -11.05 19.05 0.63
C LYS A 59 -9.55 19.12 0.37
N ALA A 60 -8.84 20.06 1.01
CA ALA A 60 -7.39 20.16 0.89
C ALA A 60 -6.71 18.84 1.29
N SER A 61 -7.03 18.34 2.49
CA SER A 61 -6.51 17.06 2.99
C SER A 61 -6.86 15.89 2.06
N ALA A 62 -8.09 15.85 1.55
CA ALA A 62 -8.54 14.80 0.66
C ALA A 62 -7.83 14.83 -0.72
N TYR A 63 -7.53 16.01 -1.26
CA TYR A 63 -6.75 16.15 -2.50
C TYR A 63 -5.28 15.81 -2.30
N THR A 64 -4.68 16.21 -1.17
CA THR A 64 -3.34 15.77 -0.78
C THR A 64 -3.25 14.25 -0.73
N ALA A 65 -4.25 13.59 -0.13
CA ALA A 65 -4.30 12.14 -0.07
C ALA A 65 -4.38 11.49 -1.46
N ILE A 66 -5.17 12.04 -2.38
CA ILE A 66 -5.21 11.57 -3.77
C ILE A 66 -3.85 11.70 -4.43
N ALA A 67 -3.21 12.88 -4.34
CA ALA A 67 -1.90 13.12 -4.95
C ALA A 67 -0.85 12.10 -4.46
N PHE A 68 -0.77 11.86 -3.15
CA PHE A 68 0.12 10.86 -2.60
C PHE A 68 -0.25 9.43 -3.02
N SER A 69 -1.54 9.08 -3.10
CA SER A 69 -1.95 7.75 -3.60
C SER A 69 -1.52 7.51 -5.05
N SER A 70 -1.54 8.55 -5.89
CA SER A 70 -1.07 8.47 -7.27
C SER A 70 0.44 8.25 -7.35
N VAL A 71 1.23 8.94 -6.53
CA VAL A 71 2.69 8.73 -6.47
C VAL A 71 3.02 7.31 -6.02
N TYR A 72 2.34 6.82 -4.96
CA TYR A 72 2.43 5.43 -4.52
C TYR A 72 2.17 4.46 -5.67
N ALA A 73 1.04 4.64 -6.37
CA ALA A 73 0.64 3.72 -7.43
C ALA A 73 1.62 3.67 -8.60
N VAL A 74 2.23 4.80 -8.95
CA VAL A 74 3.26 4.87 -9.98
C VAL A 74 4.53 4.13 -9.54
N LEU A 75 5.05 4.41 -8.34
CA LEU A 75 6.29 3.79 -7.85
C LEU A 75 6.16 2.27 -7.73
N VAL A 76 5.11 1.80 -7.07
CA VAL A 76 4.78 0.38 -6.91
C VAL A 76 4.49 -0.27 -8.26
N GLY A 77 3.77 0.43 -9.15
CA GLY A 77 3.49 -0.02 -10.51
C GLY A 77 4.77 -0.27 -11.30
N LEU A 78 5.72 0.67 -11.28
CA LEU A 78 7.00 0.54 -11.96
C LEU A 78 7.81 -0.65 -11.45
N VAL A 79 7.88 -0.83 -10.12
CA VAL A 79 8.63 -1.94 -9.51
C VAL A 79 8.01 -3.28 -9.88
N TYR A 80 6.75 -3.51 -9.52
CA TYR A 80 6.17 -4.85 -9.66
C TYR A 80 5.85 -5.23 -11.11
N PHE A 81 5.51 -4.27 -11.97
CA PHE A 81 5.34 -4.56 -13.39
C PHE A 81 6.66 -4.96 -14.04
N ALA A 82 7.77 -4.30 -13.70
CA ALA A 82 9.10 -4.68 -14.18
C ALA A 82 9.54 -6.05 -13.64
N GLN A 83 9.23 -6.38 -12.37
CA GLN A 83 9.48 -7.72 -11.80
C GLN A 83 8.72 -8.81 -12.58
N LEU A 84 7.45 -8.58 -12.90
CA LEU A 84 6.62 -9.55 -13.62
C LEU A 84 6.96 -9.69 -15.11
N THR A 85 7.59 -8.66 -15.69
CA THR A 85 7.90 -8.59 -17.12
C THR A 85 9.40 -8.72 -17.37
N THR A 86 10.13 -7.61 -17.50
CA THR A 86 11.52 -7.56 -17.94
C THR A 86 12.44 -8.43 -17.08
N ILE A 87 12.33 -8.35 -15.75
CA ILE A 87 13.25 -9.06 -14.85
C ILE A 87 12.99 -10.57 -14.85
N ARG A 88 11.72 -10.98 -14.92
CA ARG A 88 11.35 -12.40 -14.98
C ARG A 88 11.61 -13.04 -16.34
N LEU A 89 11.40 -12.30 -17.44
CA LEU A 89 11.42 -12.85 -18.80
C LEU A 89 12.78 -12.70 -19.51
N THR A 90 13.68 -11.89 -18.95
CA THR A 90 15.00 -11.63 -19.54
C THR A 90 16.11 -12.19 -18.67
N LYS A 91 17.15 -12.76 -19.30
CA LYS A 91 18.37 -13.13 -18.61
C LYS A 91 19.27 -11.91 -18.41
N LEU A 92 19.04 -11.20 -17.31
CA LEU A 92 19.89 -10.06 -16.90
C LEU A 92 21.22 -10.55 -16.34
N ASN A 93 22.26 -9.72 -16.45
CA ASN A 93 23.55 -9.97 -15.80
C ASN A 93 23.47 -9.70 -14.29
N GLU A 94 24.48 -10.14 -13.54
CA GLU A 94 24.50 -10.04 -12.08
C GLU A 94 24.44 -8.60 -11.58
N GLN A 95 25.14 -7.68 -12.25
CA GLN A 95 25.13 -6.26 -11.88
C GLN A 95 23.75 -5.62 -12.04
N ALA A 96 23.04 -5.93 -13.12
CA ALA A 96 21.67 -5.46 -13.33
C ALA A 96 20.70 -6.09 -12.31
N LEU A 97 20.85 -7.37 -11.99
CA LEU A 97 20.05 -8.04 -10.96
C LEU A 97 20.30 -7.46 -9.56
N ALA A 98 21.54 -7.11 -9.22
CA ALA A 98 21.88 -6.48 -7.94
C ALA A 98 21.09 -5.18 -7.71
N ILE A 99 20.84 -4.41 -8.78
CA ILE A 99 20.15 -3.12 -8.73
C ILE A 99 18.63 -3.26 -8.89
N LEU A 100 18.17 -4.14 -9.78
CA LEU A 100 16.78 -4.18 -10.21
C LEU A 100 15.97 -5.29 -9.53
N ASN A 101 16.59 -6.34 -8.98
CA ASN A 101 15.85 -7.39 -8.29
C ASN A 101 15.33 -6.87 -6.94
N TYR A 102 14.01 -6.81 -6.79
CA TYR A 102 13.33 -6.36 -5.57
C TYR A 102 13.73 -7.19 -4.35
N LYS A 103 14.02 -8.49 -4.54
CA LYS A 103 14.43 -9.38 -3.45
C LYS A 103 15.76 -8.99 -2.81
N ASN A 104 16.59 -8.24 -3.52
CA ASN A 104 17.83 -7.74 -2.98
C ASN A 104 17.52 -6.54 -2.09
N LEU A 105 17.66 -6.72 -0.78
CA LEU A 105 17.49 -5.64 0.20
C LEU A 105 18.44 -4.47 -0.15
N GLY A 106 17.91 -3.25 -0.10
CA GLY A 106 18.65 -2.04 -0.47
C GLY A 106 18.84 -1.82 -1.97
N SER A 107 18.34 -2.71 -2.84
CA SER A 107 18.32 -2.49 -4.29
C SER A 107 17.49 -1.26 -4.66
N LEU A 108 17.66 -0.76 -5.89
CA LEU A 108 16.92 0.40 -6.37
C LEU A 108 15.41 0.15 -6.30
N PHE A 109 14.96 -1.02 -6.73
CA PHE A 109 13.54 -1.37 -6.75
C PHE A 109 12.99 -1.66 -5.35
N PHE A 110 13.80 -2.20 -4.44
CA PHE A 110 13.42 -2.29 -3.03
C PHE A 110 13.22 -0.88 -2.42
N ASN A 111 14.15 0.04 -2.65
CA ASN A 111 14.08 1.40 -2.11
C ASN A 111 12.91 2.19 -2.72
N TYR A 112 12.64 2.03 -4.02
CA TYR A 112 11.48 2.66 -4.67
C TYR A 112 10.15 2.11 -4.17
N ASP A 113 10.07 0.81 -3.93
CA ASP A 113 8.89 0.20 -3.32
C ASP A 113 8.63 0.79 -1.93
N LEU A 114 9.65 0.83 -1.07
CA LEU A 114 9.51 1.38 0.29
C LEU A 114 9.15 2.87 0.25
N PHE A 115 9.72 3.63 -0.67
CA PHE A 115 9.34 5.04 -0.89
C PHE A 115 7.89 5.18 -1.37
N GLY A 116 7.42 4.26 -2.22
CA GLY A 116 6.02 4.14 -2.59
C GLY A 116 5.13 3.94 -1.36
N TYR A 117 5.47 2.99 -0.49
CA TYR A 117 4.72 2.74 0.75
C TYR A 117 4.74 3.93 1.71
N ALA A 118 5.78 4.76 1.71
CA ALA A 118 5.77 6.03 2.45
C ALA A 118 4.65 6.97 1.95
N PHE A 119 4.47 7.08 0.63
CA PHE A 119 3.37 7.85 0.05
C PHE A 119 2.00 7.23 0.31
N MET A 120 1.90 5.90 0.35
CA MET A 120 0.67 5.22 0.78
C MET A 120 0.32 5.59 2.23
N ALA A 121 1.30 5.56 3.12
CA ALA A 121 1.13 5.96 4.53
C ALA A 121 0.71 7.42 4.66
N LEU A 122 1.36 8.35 3.96
CA LEU A 122 0.95 9.75 3.91
C LEU A 122 -0.48 9.90 3.36
N SER A 123 -0.82 9.18 2.29
CA SER A 123 -2.18 9.18 1.74
C SER A 123 -3.22 8.75 2.77
N THR A 124 -2.96 7.66 3.52
CA THR A 124 -3.85 7.22 4.60
C THR A 124 -3.99 8.25 5.72
N PHE A 125 -2.90 8.91 6.11
CA PHE A 125 -2.92 9.96 7.14
C PHE A 125 -3.84 11.11 6.73
N PHE A 126 -3.64 11.64 5.52
CA PHE A 126 -4.42 12.77 5.03
C PHE A 126 -5.88 12.40 4.73
N ILE A 127 -6.15 11.18 4.23
CA ILE A 127 -7.54 10.78 4.00
C ILE A 127 -8.29 10.54 5.31
N ALA A 128 -7.61 10.25 6.42
CA ALA A 128 -8.26 10.03 7.72
C ALA A 128 -9.02 11.28 8.21
N PHE A 129 -8.55 12.49 7.89
CA PHE A 129 -9.25 13.73 8.21
C PHE A 129 -10.60 13.87 7.47
N SER A 130 -10.76 13.19 6.33
CA SER A 130 -12.01 13.16 5.56
C SER A 130 -13.10 12.27 6.20
N ILE A 131 -12.75 11.44 7.18
CA ILE A 131 -13.65 10.48 7.83
C ILE A 131 -14.51 11.18 8.91
N GLU A 132 -15.82 11.18 8.68
CA GLU A 132 -16.81 11.59 9.67
C GLU A 132 -17.06 10.46 10.69
N ALA A 133 -16.39 10.55 11.84
CA ALA A 133 -16.41 9.49 12.84
C ALA A 133 -17.68 9.48 13.71
N LYS A 134 -18.80 8.97 13.17
CA LYS A 134 -20.12 8.99 13.82
C LYS A 134 -20.37 7.80 14.77
N ASN A 135 -19.64 6.71 14.60
CA ASN A 135 -19.77 5.52 15.45
C ASN A 135 -18.40 4.89 15.77
N LYS A 136 -18.40 3.84 16.61
CA LYS A 136 -17.16 3.14 17.03
C LYS A 136 -16.33 2.63 15.84
N LYS A 137 -16.99 2.08 14.81
CA LYS A 137 -16.30 1.54 13.61
C LYS A 137 -15.65 2.64 12.78
N ASP A 138 -16.31 3.78 12.61
CA ASP A 138 -15.73 4.93 11.90
C ASP A 138 -14.55 5.53 12.67
N LYS A 139 -14.66 5.61 14.01
CA LYS A 139 -13.57 6.05 14.88
C LYS A 139 -12.37 5.11 14.74
N CYS A 140 -12.61 3.80 14.75
CA CYS A 140 -11.57 2.80 14.53
C CYS A 140 -10.89 2.96 13.16
N LEU A 141 -11.67 3.07 12.08
CA LEU A 141 -11.13 3.31 10.74
C LEU A 141 -10.26 4.56 10.69
N LYS A 142 -10.75 5.67 11.25
CA LYS A 142 -10.01 6.94 11.29
C LYS A 142 -8.69 6.80 12.05
N ILE A 143 -8.70 6.14 13.21
CA ILE A 143 -7.50 5.92 14.02
C ILE A 143 -6.49 5.05 13.27
N LEU A 144 -6.94 3.93 12.67
CA LEU A 144 -6.05 3.07 11.88
C LEU A 144 -5.41 3.84 10.73
N LEU A 145 -6.17 4.64 9.98
CA LEU A 145 -5.63 5.46 8.89
C LEU A 145 -4.61 6.52 9.39
N LEU A 146 -4.87 7.14 10.54
CA LEU A 146 -3.92 8.10 11.15
C LEU A 146 -2.63 7.41 11.61
N VAL A 147 -2.74 6.29 12.32
CA VAL A 147 -1.59 5.53 12.84
C VAL A 147 -0.76 4.95 11.70
N HIS A 148 -1.39 4.49 10.62
CA HIS A 148 -0.68 4.02 9.43
C HIS A 148 0.24 5.10 8.85
N GLY A 149 -0.14 6.38 8.97
CA GLY A 149 0.69 7.52 8.57
C GLY A 149 2.08 7.55 9.20
N VAL A 150 2.24 7.01 10.40
CA VAL A 150 3.52 6.98 11.12
C VAL A 150 4.57 6.15 10.37
N PHE A 151 4.15 5.13 9.61
CA PHE A 151 5.06 4.31 8.81
C PHE A 151 5.80 5.10 7.72
N ALA A 152 5.28 6.26 7.30
CA ALA A 152 5.95 7.10 6.30
C ALA A 152 7.37 7.48 6.72
N VAL A 153 7.58 7.76 8.02
CA VAL A 153 8.90 8.16 8.54
C VAL A 153 9.88 7.01 8.42
N SER A 154 9.49 5.80 8.85
CA SER A 154 10.39 4.65 8.82
C SER A 154 10.69 4.20 7.39
N CYS A 155 9.69 4.24 6.49
CA CYS A 155 9.85 3.96 5.07
C CYS A 155 10.81 4.92 4.34
N VAL A 156 11.01 6.14 4.85
CA VAL A 156 11.94 7.13 4.25
C VAL A 156 13.30 7.10 4.94
N VAL A 157 13.33 7.11 6.28
CA VAL A 157 14.56 7.26 7.05
C VAL A 157 15.42 5.99 6.99
N MET A 158 14.83 4.80 7.09
CA MET A 158 15.62 3.55 7.12
C MET A 158 16.43 3.32 5.82
N PRO A 159 15.88 3.52 4.61
CA PRO A 159 16.68 3.44 3.38
C PRO A 159 17.77 4.51 3.28
N ILE A 160 17.48 5.75 3.67
CA ILE A 160 18.46 6.86 3.63
C ILE A 160 19.65 6.57 4.54
N LEU A 161 19.40 5.98 5.72
CA LEU A 161 20.44 5.57 6.65
C LEU A 161 21.16 4.27 6.25
N GLY A 162 20.78 3.65 5.12
CA GLY A 162 21.39 2.42 4.65
C GLY A 162 21.11 1.21 5.52
N VAL A 163 20.01 1.19 6.28
CA VAL A 163 19.63 0.06 7.17
C VAL A 163 19.55 -1.26 6.41
N PHE A 164 19.24 -1.19 5.11
CA PHE A 164 19.10 -2.36 4.22
C PHE A 164 20.36 -2.63 3.37
N ASN A 165 21.44 -1.84 3.54
CA ASN A 165 22.71 -2.03 2.84
C ASN A 165 23.58 -3.04 3.59
N GLY A 166 23.31 -4.32 3.39
CA GLY A 166 24.09 -5.42 3.95
C GLY A 166 23.64 -6.72 3.33
N GLY A 167 24.40 -7.22 2.36
CA GLY A 167 24.06 -8.35 1.47
C GLY A 167 23.99 -9.71 2.14
N THR A 168 23.30 -9.84 3.27
CA THR A 168 23.00 -11.13 3.85
C THR A 168 21.65 -11.61 3.35
N GLU A 169 21.66 -12.70 2.59
CA GLU A 169 20.48 -13.53 2.27
C GLU A 169 19.72 -13.99 3.55
N SER A 170 20.29 -13.78 4.75
CA SER A 170 19.71 -14.13 6.05
C SER A 170 18.58 -13.21 6.54
N GLY A 171 18.04 -12.32 5.70
CA GLY A 171 16.94 -11.41 6.06
C GLY A 171 15.53 -11.90 5.72
N ASN A 172 15.39 -13.01 4.99
CA ASN A 172 14.12 -13.36 4.32
C ASN A 172 12.94 -13.49 5.31
N THR A 173 13.16 -14.09 6.49
CA THR A 173 12.10 -14.28 7.48
C THR A 173 11.69 -12.97 8.17
N SER A 174 12.65 -12.08 8.48
CA SER A 174 12.34 -10.81 9.16
C SER A 174 11.54 -9.85 8.28
N GLY A 175 11.88 -9.77 6.99
CA GLY A 175 11.14 -9.00 5.99
C GLY A 175 9.74 -9.57 5.78
N VAL A 176 9.62 -10.90 5.65
CA VAL A 176 8.33 -11.58 5.55
C VAL A 176 7.46 -11.31 6.77
N ILE A 177 7.99 -11.44 7.99
CA ILE A 177 7.24 -11.15 9.23
C ILE A 177 6.76 -9.69 9.27
N ALA A 178 7.61 -8.73 8.90
CA ALA A 178 7.24 -7.32 8.88
C ALA A 178 6.12 -7.04 7.87
N LEU A 179 6.20 -7.63 6.67
CA LEU A 179 5.20 -7.50 5.62
C LEU A 179 3.89 -8.23 5.99
N GLU A 180 3.94 -9.39 6.64
CA GLU A 180 2.77 -10.08 7.18
C GLU A 180 2.08 -9.26 8.27
N PHE A 181 2.85 -8.65 9.18
CA PHE A 181 2.32 -7.72 10.18
C PHE A 181 1.62 -6.53 9.51
N TRP A 182 2.23 -5.96 8.47
CA TRP A 182 1.62 -4.89 7.69
C TRP A 182 0.30 -5.35 7.04
N CYS A 183 0.25 -6.55 6.46
CA CYS A 183 -0.96 -7.12 5.89
C CYS A 183 -2.06 -7.29 6.94
N ALA A 184 -1.73 -7.88 8.08
CA ALA A 184 -2.65 -8.05 9.21
C ALA A 184 -3.20 -6.72 9.72
N TYR A 185 -2.37 -5.66 9.69
CA TYR A 185 -2.76 -4.30 10.03
C TYR A 185 -3.68 -3.66 8.98
N PHE A 186 -3.43 -3.91 7.68
CA PHE A 186 -4.16 -3.26 6.60
C PHE A 186 -5.50 -3.92 6.27
N ILE A 187 -5.65 -5.23 6.53
CA ILE A 187 -6.92 -5.97 6.39
C ILE A 187 -8.12 -5.27 7.09
N PRO A 188 -8.05 -4.90 8.39
CA PRO A 188 -9.16 -4.23 9.05
C PRO A 188 -9.45 -2.85 8.45
N ILE A 189 -8.46 -2.14 7.88
CA ILE A 189 -8.68 -0.88 7.16
C ILE A 189 -9.58 -1.14 5.95
N CYS A 190 -9.31 -2.17 5.14
CA CYS A 190 -10.13 -2.52 3.98
C CYS A 190 -11.56 -2.90 4.39
N ILE A 191 -11.71 -3.75 5.40
CA ILE A 191 -13.02 -4.19 5.89
C ILE A 191 -13.84 -3.01 6.43
N LEU A 192 -13.23 -2.15 7.25
CA LEU A 192 -13.90 -0.98 7.81
C LEU A 192 -14.21 0.07 6.75
N SER A 193 -13.36 0.22 5.73
CA SER A 193 -13.61 1.10 4.58
C SER A 193 -14.85 0.65 3.81
N TYR A 194 -14.95 -0.64 3.48
CA TYR A 194 -16.17 -1.20 2.86
C TYR A 194 -17.41 -0.91 3.71
N GLN A 195 -17.35 -1.15 5.02
CA GLN A 195 -18.47 -0.90 5.93
C GLN A 195 -18.84 0.59 6.01
N TYR A 196 -17.84 1.47 5.97
CA TYR A 196 -18.04 2.93 5.96
C TYR A 196 -18.78 3.37 4.70
N PHE A 197 -18.33 2.93 3.52
CA PHE A 197 -18.99 3.25 2.25
C PHE A 197 -20.40 2.68 2.15
N LYS A 198 -20.60 1.41 2.54
CA LYS A 198 -21.91 0.75 2.55
C LYS A 198 -22.91 1.49 3.43
N LYS A 199 -22.47 1.96 4.60
CA LYS A 199 -23.32 2.76 5.49
C LYS A 199 -23.64 4.13 4.88
N LYS A 200 -22.67 4.78 4.26
CA LYS A 200 -22.88 6.05 3.56
C LYS A 200 -23.82 5.86 2.36
N GLU A 201 -23.90 4.68 1.73
CA GLU A 201 -24.82 4.41 0.61
C GLU A 201 -26.28 4.37 1.04
N LYS A 202 -26.55 3.83 2.23
CA LYS A 202 -27.90 3.77 2.80
C LYS A 202 -28.41 5.12 3.34
N ARG A 203 -27.62 6.19 3.25
CA ARG A 203 -27.95 7.55 3.65
C ARG A 203 -27.93 8.46 2.43
#